data_AF-A0A8S3F3J6-F1
#
_entry.id   AF-A0A8S3F3J6-F1
#
_cell.length_a   1.000
_cell.length_b   1.000
_cell.length_c   1.000
_cell.angle_alpha   90.00
_cell.angle_beta   90.00
_cell.angle_gamma   90.00
#
_symmetry.space_group_name_H-M   'P 1'
#
loop_
_entity.id
_entity.type
_entity.pdbx_description
1 polymer ?
#
loop_
_entity_poly.entity_id
_entity_poly.type
_entity_poly.pdbx_seq_one_letter_code
_entity_poly.pdbx_strand_id
1 'polypeptide(L)'
;KPENAQMGIMNRNDPLPPSIDGLLMSMLSQTAKKARLTFKLELDELWINTAETTKKIGMTHIRNIIDEPIESNEGYSIVGFQTGTTENSIIWIYWCPSQYVRSIRREIISDY
;
A
#
# COMPACT_ATOMS: atom_id res chain seq x y z
N LYS A 1 10.19 -11.32 -1.81
CA LYS A 1 8.73 -11.46 -1.60
C LYS A 1 8.45 -12.13 -0.25
N PRO A 2 7.51 -11.63 0.58
CA PRO A 2 7.11 -12.29 1.82
C PRO A 2 6.44 -13.65 1.56
N GLU A 3 6.67 -14.60 2.47
CA GLU A 3 6.21 -15.99 2.36
C GLU A 3 4.68 -16.11 2.25
N ASN A 4 3.93 -15.25 2.95
CA ASN A 4 2.47 -15.19 2.91
C ASN A 4 1.93 -14.03 2.05
N ALA A 5 2.74 -13.49 1.14
CA ALA A 5 2.28 -12.43 0.25
C ALA A 5 1.25 -12.98 -0.72
N GLN A 6 0.09 -12.33 -0.77
CA GLN A 6 -0.95 -12.62 -1.76
C GLN A 6 -0.35 -12.63 -3.17
N MET A 7 -0.86 -13.50 -4.04
CA MET A 7 -0.35 -13.63 -5.40
C MET A 7 -0.57 -12.34 -6.19
N GLY A 8 0.52 -11.82 -6.74
CA GLY A 8 0.51 -10.70 -7.67
C GLY A 8 0.10 -11.15 -9.07
N ILE A 9 -0.85 -10.47 -9.69
CA ILE A 9 -1.34 -10.77 -11.04
C ILE A 9 -1.19 -9.52 -11.91
N MET A 10 -0.40 -9.63 -12.96
CA MET A 10 -0.21 -8.55 -13.93
C MET A 10 -1.46 -8.29 -14.77
N ASN A 11 -1.58 -7.06 -15.28
CA ASN A 11 -2.60 -6.64 -16.24
C ASN A 11 -4.05 -6.91 -15.79
N ARG A 12 -4.26 -7.07 -14.48
CA ARG A 12 -5.59 -7.25 -13.88
C ARG A 12 -5.90 -6.05 -13.00
N ASN A 13 -7.17 -5.66 -12.94
CA ASN A 13 -7.63 -4.62 -12.03
C ASN A 13 -8.75 -5.21 -11.18
N ASP A 14 -8.42 -5.60 -9.97
CA ASP A 14 -9.37 -6.20 -9.04
C ASP A 14 -9.91 -5.17 -8.06
N PRO A 15 -11.16 -5.31 -7.60
CA PRO A 15 -11.65 -4.51 -6.50
C PRO A 15 -10.77 -4.70 -5.25
N LEU A 16 -10.64 -3.65 -4.47
CA LEU A 16 -9.90 -3.66 -3.23
C LEU A 16 -10.53 -4.67 -2.24
N PRO A 17 -9.78 -5.67 -1.74
CA PRO A 17 -10.27 -6.52 -0.67
C PRO A 17 -10.29 -5.73 0.65
N PRO A 18 -11.07 -6.18 1.66
CA PRO A 18 -11.09 -5.55 2.99
C PRO A 18 -9.70 -5.44 3.65
N SER A 19 -8.80 -6.39 3.35
CA SER A 19 -7.42 -6.40 3.84
C SER A 19 -6.48 -7.06 2.84
N ILE A 20 -5.25 -6.55 2.75
CA ILE A 20 -4.16 -7.11 1.94
C ILE A 20 -3.00 -7.49 2.87
N ASP A 21 -2.56 -8.74 2.76
CA ASP A 21 -1.60 -9.37 3.67
C ASP A 21 -0.25 -9.65 3.03
N GLY A 22 0.75 -9.81 3.90
CA GLY A 22 2.09 -10.24 3.50
C GLY A 22 2.82 -9.17 2.70
N LEU A 23 2.65 -7.91 3.08
CA LEU A 23 3.35 -6.77 2.49
C LEU A 23 4.61 -6.46 3.31
N LEU A 24 5.62 -5.84 2.71
CA LEU A 24 6.74 -5.26 3.46
C LEU A 24 6.60 -3.76 3.50
N MET A 25 6.57 -3.19 4.71
CA MET A 25 6.64 -1.76 4.89
C MET A 25 8.10 -1.35 5.09
N SER A 26 8.53 -0.31 4.39
CA SER A 26 9.73 0.45 4.74
C SER A 26 9.30 1.84 5.20
N MET A 27 9.65 2.18 6.43
CA MET A 27 9.68 3.57 6.85
C MET A 27 11.05 4.10 6.40
N LEU A 28 11.06 5.26 5.73
CA LEU A 28 12.19 5.91 5.03
C LEU A 28 13.57 5.90 5.71
N SER A 29 13.68 5.47 6.95
CA SER A 29 14.89 5.63 7.74
C SER A 29 15.41 4.41 8.50
N GLN A 30 14.79 3.21 8.57
CA GLN A 30 15.42 2.18 9.43
C GLN A 30 15.10 0.68 9.33
N THR A 31 13.94 0.19 8.85
CA THR A 31 13.70 -1.28 8.84
C THR A 31 12.58 -1.71 7.89
N ALA A 32 12.79 -2.82 7.18
CA ALA A 32 11.74 -3.55 6.46
C ALA A 32 10.97 -4.44 7.45
N LYS A 33 9.69 -4.15 7.69
CA LYS A 33 8.83 -4.95 8.57
C LYS A 33 7.66 -5.53 7.80
N LYS A 34 7.21 -6.72 8.19
CA LYS A 34 5.96 -7.29 7.65
C LYS A 34 4.79 -6.43 8.11
N ALA A 35 3.89 -6.13 7.17
CA ALA A 35 2.70 -5.35 7.43
C ALA A 35 1.47 -5.95 6.73
N ARG A 36 0.30 -5.65 7.28
CA ARG A 36 -1.03 -5.88 6.69
C ARG A 36 -1.67 -4.51 6.47
N LEU A 37 -2.13 -4.26 5.25
CA LEU A 37 -2.95 -3.09 4.97
C LEU A 37 -4.42 -3.46 5.14
N THR A 38 -5.20 -2.59 5.77
CA THR A 38 -6.65 -2.76 5.92
C THR A 38 -7.33 -1.47 5.50
N PHE A 39 -8.23 -1.58 4.54
CA PHE A 39 -8.97 -0.45 3.99
C PHE A 39 -10.32 -0.39 4.69
N LYS A 40 -10.53 0.61 5.54
CA LYS A 40 -11.80 0.89 6.20
C LYS A 40 -12.53 1.95 5.39
N LEU A 41 -13.10 1.53 4.26
CA LEU A 41 -13.78 2.43 3.30
C LEU A 41 -14.90 3.23 3.99
N GLU A 42 -15.69 2.60 4.86
CA GLU A 42 -16.76 3.28 5.63
C GLU A 42 -16.26 4.39 6.57
N LEU A 43 -14.97 4.40 6.90
CA LEU A 43 -14.35 5.38 7.79
C LEU A 43 -13.37 6.29 7.04
N ASP A 44 -13.18 6.09 5.74
CA ASP A 44 -12.10 6.70 4.95
C ASP A 44 -10.74 6.56 5.65
N GLU A 45 -10.43 5.37 6.18
CA GLU A 45 -9.16 5.11 6.87
C GLU A 45 -8.36 3.97 6.22
N LEU A 46 -7.06 4.20 6.05
CA LEU A 46 -6.05 3.18 5.76
C LEU A 46 -5.34 2.79 7.05
N TRP A 47 -5.42 1.51 7.42
CA TRP A 47 -4.72 0.98 8.57
C TRP A 47 -3.51 0.16 8.12
N ILE A 48 -2.37 0.44 8.73
CA ILE A 48 -1.12 -0.27 8.51
C ILE A 48 -0.80 -1.03 9.80
N ASN A 49 -1.07 -2.32 9.78
CA ASN A 49 -0.87 -3.21 10.92
C ASN A 49 0.50 -3.86 10.80
N THR A 50 1.38 -3.60 11.75
CA THR A 50 2.67 -4.31 11.92
C THR A 50 2.62 -5.15 13.19
N ALA A 51 3.63 -6.01 13.39
CA ALA A 51 3.72 -6.81 14.62
C ALA A 51 3.81 -5.97 15.90
N GLU A 52 4.34 -4.74 15.81
CA GLU A 52 4.59 -3.87 16.97
C GLU A 52 3.48 -2.84 17.18
N THR A 53 2.91 -2.34 16.08
CA THR A 53 1.98 -1.22 16.13
C THR A 53 0.99 -1.21 14.97
N THR A 54 -0.15 -0.55 15.20
CA THR A 54 -1.15 -0.24 14.19
C THR A 54 -1.15 1.26 13.94
N LYS A 55 -0.84 1.66 12.71
CA LYS A 55 -0.93 3.06 12.28
C LYS A 55 -2.22 3.27 11.50
N LYS A 56 -3.05 4.19 11.94
CA LYS A 56 -4.28 4.60 11.24
C LYS A 56 -4.02 5.91 10.51
N ILE A 57 -4.41 5.98 9.25
CA ILE A 57 -4.20 7.13 8.38
C ILE A 57 -5.55 7.43 7.73
N GLY A 58 -6.11 8.62 7.96
CA GLY A 58 -7.26 9.06 7.19
C GLY A 58 -6.84 9.21 5.72
N MET A 59 -7.61 8.63 4.79
CA MET A 59 -7.34 8.67 3.36
C MET A 59 -7.25 10.12 2.84
N THR A 60 -7.99 11.03 3.46
CA THR A 60 -7.92 12.49 3.23
C THR A 60 -6.54 13.12 3.50
N HIS A 61 -5.69 12.46 4.31
CA HIS A 61 -4.32 12.91 4.55
C HIS A 61 -3.33 12.42 3.48
N ILE A 62 -3.73 11.47 2.64
CA ILE A 62 -2.91 10.94 1.56
C ILE A 62 -3.10 11.87 0.36
N ARG A 63 -2.06 12.66 0.07
CA ARG A 63 -2.11 13.66 -1.01
C ARG A 63 -1.76 13.10 -2.37
N ASN A 64 -0.93 12.06 -2.38
CA ASN A 64 -0.46 11.44 -3.60
C ASN A 64 -0.13 9.96 -3.36
N ILE A 65 -0.25 9.16 -4.42
CA ILE A 65 0.12 7.74 -4.45
C ILE A 65 1.09 7.54 -5.60
N ILE A 66 2.31 7.17 -5.24
CA ILE A 66 3.38 6.81 -6.17
C ILE A 66 3.36 5.29 -6.29
N ASP A 67 3.40 4.74 -7.51
CA ASP A 67 3.54 3.31 -7.72
C ASP A 67 4.54 3.00 -8.82
N GLU A 68 5.36 1.97 -8.61
CA GLU A 68 6.37 1.50 -9.56
C GLU A 68 6.37 -0.03 -9.60
N PRO A 69 6.28 -0.67 -10.78
CA PRO A 69 6.35 -2.12 -10.90
C PRO A 69 7.73 -2.63 -10.47
N ILE A 70 7.78 -3.83 -9.86
CA ILE A 70 9.04 -4.48 -9.51
C ILE A 70 9.55 -5.24 -10.74
N GLU A 71 10.65 -4.80 -11.35
CA GLU A 71 11.17 -5.35 -12.63
C GLU A 71 11.32 -6.89 -12.66
N SER A 72 11.80 -7.50 -11.58
CA SER A 72 11.96 -8.96 -11.51
C SER A 72 10.70 -9.71 -11.04
N ASN A 73 9.62 -9.00 -10.71
CA ASN A 73 8.39 -9.58 -10.21
C ASN A 73 7.19 -8.69 -10.54
N GLU A 74 6.87 -8.59 -11.82
CA GLU A 74 5.91 -7.62 -12.38
C GLU A 74 4.48 -7.77 -11.83
N GLY A 75 4.16 -8.94 -11.25
CA GLY A 75 2.92 -9.13 -10.48
C GLY A 75 2.84 -8.28 -9.21
N TYR A 76 3.94 -7.64 -8.81
CA TYR A 76 4.01 -6.75 -7.66
C TYR A 76 4.54 -5.37 -8.03
N SER A 77 4.10 -4.39 -7.26
CA SER A 77 4.52 -3.00 -7.33
C SER A 77 4.99 -2.52 -5.95
N ILE A 78 5.84 -1.51 -5.97
CA ILE A 78 6.17 -0.67 -4.83
C ILE A 78 5.15 0.46 -4.83
N VAL A 79 4.52 0.74 -3.68
CA VAL A 79 3.51 1.80 -3.53
C VAL A 79 3.93 2.74 -2.41
N GLY A 80 4.01 4.03 -2.70
CA GLY A 80 4.30 5.10 -1.76
C GLY A 80 3.07 5.94 -1.45
N PHE A 81 2.67 6.00 -0.19
CA PHE A 81 1.59 6.89 0.28
C PHE A 81 2.19 8.20 0.81
N GLN A 82 2.00 9.31 0.09
CA GLN A 82 2.47 10.62 0.51
C GLN A 82 1.48 11.24 1.52
N THR A 83 1.81 11.21 2.81
CA THR A 83 0.95 11.74 3.89
C THR A 83 1.27 13.18 4.30
N GLY A 84 2.39 13.74 3.83
CA GLY A 84 2.87 15.08 4.19
C GLY A 84 3.32 15.88 2.98
N THR A 85 3.97 17.02 3.19
CA THR A 85 4.52 17.87 2.10
C THR A 85 5.99 17.57 1.80
N THR A 86 6.65 16.77 2.63
CA THR A 86 8.07 16.42 2.48
C THR A 86 8.24 14.99 2.00
N GLU A 87 9.35 14.70 1.32
CA GLU A 87 9.69 13.34 0.87
C GLU A 87 9.78 12.36 2.05
N ASN A 88 10.22 12.83 3.22
CA ASN A 88 10.24 12.07 4.49
C ASN A 88 8.84 11.63 4.99
N SER A 89 7.78 12.13 4.37
CA SER A 89 6.39 11.80 4.70
C SER A 89 5.78 10.78 3.75
N ILE A 90 6.60 10.02 3.00
CA ILE A 90 6.13 8.90 2.18
C ILE A 90 6.24 7.61 2.98
N ILE A 91 5.15 6.85 3.02
CA ILE A 91 5.13 5.50 3.56
C ILE A 91 5.25 4.54 2.40
N TRP A 92 6.37 3.81 2.33
CA TRP A 92 6.64 2.87 1.27
C TRP A 92 6.17 1.47 1.64
N ILE A 93 5.38 0.88 0.75
CA ILE A 93 4.89 -0.49 0.81
C ILE A 93 5.45 -1.24 -0.40
N TYR A 94 6.26 -2.24 -0.10
CA TYR A 94 6.86 -3.15 -1.07
C TYR A 94 6.02 -4.41 -1.18
N TRP A 95 6.08 -5.02 -2.37
CA TRP A 95 5.36 -6.24 -2.70
C TRP A 95 3.84 -6.07 -2.65
N CYS A 96 3.33 -4.89 -3.01
CA CYS A 96 1.90 -4.69 -3.22
C CYS A 96 1.47 -5.46 -4.48
N PRO A 97 0.46 -6.34 -4.44
CA PRO A 97 -0.01 -7.02 -5.64
C PRO A 97 -0.51 -5.99 -6.67
N SER A 98 0.07 -6.02 -7.87
CA SER A 98 -0.16 -5.01 -8.92
C SER A 98 -1.63 -4.87 -9.28
N GLN A 99 -2.41 -5.94 -9.16
CA GLN A 99 -3.84 -5.93 -9.49
C GLN A 99 -4.69 -5.02 -8.61
N TYR A 100 -4.20 -4.61 -7.43
CA TYR A 100 -4.93 -3.74 -6.51
C TYR A 100 -4.49 -2.28 -6.59
N VAL A 101 -3.34 -1.97 -7.21
CA VAL A 101 -2.76 -0.63 -7.21
C VAL A 101 -3.71 0.41 -7.80
N ARG A 102 -4.36 0.07 -8.92
CA ARG A 102 -5.36 0.95 -9.53
C ARG A 102 -6.56 1.21 -8.62
N SER A 103 -7.07 0.17 -7.97
CA SER A 103 -8.20 0.29 -7.04
C SER A 103 -7.82 1.08 -5.80
N ILE A 104 -6.61 0.88 -5.27
CA ILE A 104 -6.05 1.68 -4.17
C ILE A 104 -6.03 3.17 -4.54
N ARG A 105 -5.56 3.50 -5.75
CA ARG A 105 -5.55 4.88 -6.21
C ARG A 105 -6.96 5.44 -6.30
N ARG A 106 -7.90 4.71 -6.90
CA ARG A 106 -9.29 5.14 -7.09
C ARG A 106 -10.02 5.40 -5.77
N GLU A 107 -9.85 4.54 -4.77
CA GLU A 107 -10.55 4.69 -3.49
C GLU A 107 -9.99 5.84 -2.64
N ILE A 108 -8.69 6.13 -2.75
CA ILE A 108 -8.03 7.17 -1.93
C ILE A 108 -8.03 8.53 -2.64
N ILE A 109 -7.73 8.54 -3.93
CA ILE A 109 -7.66 9.74 -4.77
C ILE A 109 -8.86 9.69 -5.72
N SER A 110 -9.89 10.46 -5.37
CA SER A 110 -11.17 10.51 -6.08
C SER A 110 -11.09 10.93 -7.57
N ASP A 111 -9.92 11.32 -8.07
CA ASP A 111 -9.69 11.91 -9.41
C ASP A 111 -9.10 10.92 -10.45
N TYR A 112 -9.31 9.61 -10.30
CA TYR A 112 -8.75 8.56 -11.21
C TYR A 112 -9.78 7.69 -11.94
#